data_AF-A0ABD5FEC6-F1
#
_entry.id   AF-A0ABD5FEC6-F1
#
_cell.length_a   1.000
_cell.length_b   1.000
_cell.length_c   1.000
_cell.angle_alpha   90.00
_cell.angle_beta   90.00
_cell.angle_gamma   90.00
#
_symmetry.space_group_name_H-M   'P 1'
#
loop_
_entity.id
_entity.type
_entity.pdbx_description
1 polymer ?
#
loop_
_entity_poly.entity_id
_entity_poly.type
_entity_poly.pdbx_seq_one_letter_code
_entity_poly.pdbx_strand_id
1 'polypeptide(L)' 'MTYTHLTTDELVLIASYFNIEKPVALVAQSLNRSRQTIYNVYSFLKQGKKV' A
#
# COMPACT_ATOMS: atom_id res chain seq x y z
N MET A 1 -10.93 -8.96 -7.76
CA MET A 1 -9.52 -8.79 -7.35
C MET A 1 -9.48 -8.04 -6.01
N THR A 2 -8.57 -8.38 -5.11
CA THR A 2 -8.57 -7.89 -3.70
C THR A 2 -8.31 -6.38 -3.55
N TYR A 3 -8.07 -5.65 -4.65
CA TYR A 3 -7.86 -4.21 -4.68
C TYR A 3 -8.57 -3.52 -5.86
N THR A 4 -9.76 -3.96 -6.26
CA THR A 4 -10.50 -3.37 -7.41
C THR A 4 -10.73 -1.85 -7.32
N HIS A 5 -10.60 -1.27 -6.13
CA HIS A 5 -10.76 0.16 -5.89
C HIS A 5 -9.46 0.98 -5.99
N LEU A 6 -8.31 0.31 -6.17
CA LEU A 6 -7.01 0.95 -6.40
C LEU A 6 -6.64 0.85 -7.87
N THR A 7 -6.14 1.95 -8.43
CA THR A 7 -5.53 1.93 -9.77
C THR A 7 -4.15 1.27 -9.74
N THR A 8 -3.67 0.85 -10.91
CA THR A 8 -2.30 0.33 -11.02
C THR A 8 -1.26 1.35 -10.56
N ASP A 9 -1.46 2.63 -10.88
CA ASP A 9 -0.55 3.71 -10.47
C ASP A 9 -0.51 3.85 -8.94
N GLU A 10 -1.66 3.77 -8.27
CA GLU A 10 -1.73 3.78 -6.81
C GLU A 10 -0.99 2.58 -6.23
N LEU A 11 -1.15 1.38 -6.80
CA LEU A 11 -0.45 0.18 -6.35
C LEU A 11 1.08 0.32 -6.48
N VAL A 12 1.56 0.88 -7.60
CA VAL A 12 3.00 1.14 -7.82
C VAL A 12 3.54 2.16 -6.82
N LEU A 13 2.78 3.23 -6.55
CA LEU A 13 3.13 4.24 -5.53
C LEU A 13 3.18 3.63 -4.13
N ILE A 14 2.18 2.84 -3.74
CA ILE A 14 2.12 2.18 -2.43
C ILE A 14 3.31 1.22 -2.27
N ALA A 15 3.65 0.44 -3.29
CA ALA A 15 4.79 -0.46 -3.28
C ALA A 15 6.12 0.30 -3.14
N SER A 16 6.27 1.43 -3.84
CA SER A 16 7.45 2.29 -3.72
C SER A 16 7.58 2.87 -2.30
N TYR A 17 6.47 3.34 -1.72
CA TYR A 17 6.44 3.81 -0.34
C TYR A 17 6.75 2.72 0.69
N PHE A 18 6.30 1.49 0.43
CA PHE A 18 6.64 0.34 1.26
C PHE A 18 8.15 0.05 1.26
N ASN A 19 8.80 0.15 0.09
CA ASN A 19 10.24 -0.10 -0.04
C ASN A 19 11.11 0.91 0.73
N ILE A 20 10.62 2.15 0.91
CA ILE A 20 11.28 3.18 1.72
C ILE A 20 10.75 3.24 3.17
N GLU A 21 10.02 2.21 3.60
CA GLU A 21 9.46 2.05 4.96
C GLU A 21 8.58 3.23 5.41
N LYS A 22 7.90 3.90 4.47
CA LYS A 22 7.06 5.06 4.79
C LYS A 22 5.86 4.62 5.65
N PRO A 23 5.50 5.37 6.70
CA PRO A 23 4.35 5.04 7.54
C PRO A 23 3.02 4.98 6.77
N VAL A 24 2.22 3.94 7.04
CA VAL A 24 0.88 3.71 6.45
C VAL A 24 -0.02 4.96 6.53
N ALA A 25 0.01 5.68 7.65
CA ALA A 25 -0.81 6.88 7.83
C ALA A 25 -0.45 8.01 6.86
N LEU A 26 0.85 8.23 6.61
CA LEU A 26 1.31 9.27 5.69
C LEU A 26 0.98 8.91 4.24
N VAL A 27 1.10 7.63 3.88
CA VAL A 27 0.74 7.14 2.54
C VAL A 27 -0.77 7.25 2.32
N ALA A 28 -1.58 6.87 3.30
CA ALA A 28 -3.04 6.99 3.26
C ALA A 28 -3.47 8.45 3.04
N GLN A 29 -2.85 9.39 3.77
CA GLN A 29 -3.10 10.82 3.59
C GLN A 29 -2.64 11.31 2.20
N SER A 30 -1.47 10.89 1.74
CA SER A 30 -0.90 11.31 0.45
C SER A 30 -1.75 10.85 -0.74
N LEU A 31 -2.37 9.67 -0.64
CA LEU A 31 -3.18 9.08 -1.70
C LEU A 31 -4.70 9.33 -1.50
N ASN A 32 -5.09 10.08 -0.47
CA ASN A 32 -6.47 10.29 -0.07
C ASN A 32 -7.28 8.96 0.06
N ARG A 33 -6.65 7.95 0.67
CA ARG A 33 -7.23 6.61 0.87
C ARG A 33 -7.38 6.29 2.36
N SER A 34 -8.21 5.29 2.65
CA SER A 34 -8.33 4.78 4.01
C SER A 34 -7.02 4.14 4.47
N ARG A 35 -6.70 4.26 5.76
CA ARG A 35 -5.54 3.57 6.36
C ARG A 35 -5.62 2.06 6.19
N GLN A 36 -6.84 1.50 6.26
CA GLN A 36 -7.07 0.07 6.09
C GLN A 36 -6.67 -0.41 4.69
N THR A 37 -6.98 0.37 3.66
CA THR A 37 -6.61 0.07 2.26
C THR A 37 -5.10 -0.06 2.13
N ILE A 38 -4.35 0.91 2.64
CA ILE A 38 -2.88 0.89 2.57
C ILE A 38 -2.30 -0.25 3.42
N TYR A 39 -2.84 -0.48 4.62
CA TYR A 39 -2.42 -1.57 5.50
C TYR A 39 -2.57 -2.94 4.84
N ASN A 40 -3.68 -3.19 4.13
CA ASN A 40 -3.91 -4.45 3.44
C ASN A 40 -2.86 -4.71 2.35
N VAL A 41 -2.45 -3.67 1.59
CA VAL A 41 -1.40 -3.79 0.58
C VAL A 41 -0.03 -4.02 1.25
N TYR A 42 0.29 -3.27 2.31
CA TYR A 42 1.54 -3.45 3.07
C TYR A 42 1.65 -4.84 3.68
N SER A 43 0.55 -5.36 4.23
CA SER A 43 0.50 -6.71 4.79
C SER A 43 0.75 -7.77 3.70
N PHE A 44 0.18 -7.59 2.51
CA PHE A 44 0.42 -8.47 1.36
C PHE A 44 1.89 -8.43 0.92
N LEU A 45 2.46 -7.24 0.73
CA LEU A 45 3.88 -7.08 0.35
C LEU A 45 4.83 -7.65 1.41
N LYS A 46 4.51 -7.49 2.69
CA LYS A 46 5.29 -8.05 3.80
C LYS A 46 5.23 -9.58 3.84
N GLN A 47 4.10 -10.19 3.49
CA GLN A 47 3.99 -11.63 3.33
C GLN A 47 4.87 -12.12 2.17
N GLY A 48 4.86 -11.42 1.03
CA GLY A 48 5.71 -11.73 -0.13
C GLY A 48 7.21 -11.54 0.11
N LYS A 49 7.63 -10.69 1.05
CA LYS A 49 9.05 -10.52 1.44
C LYS A 49 9.57 -11.63 2.37
N LYS A 50 8.69 -12.42 2.99
CA LYS A 50 9.05 -13.51 3.92
C LYS A 50 9.25 -14.86 3.23
N VAL A 51 9.14 -14.89 1.91
CA VAL A 51 9.35 -16.08 1.07
C VAL A 51 10.78 -16.14 0.54
#